data_AF-F9G949-F1
#
_entry.id   AF-F9G949-F1
#
_cell.length_a   1.000
_cell.length_b   1.000
_cell.length_c   1.000
_cell.angle_alpha   90.00
_cell.angle_beta   90.00
_cell.angle_gamma   90.00
#
_symmetry.space_group_name_H-M   'P 1'
#
loop_
_entity.id
_entity.type
_entity.pdbx_description
1 polymer ?
#
loop_
_entity_poly.entity_id
_entity_poly.type
_entity_poly.pdbx_seq_one_letter_code
_entity_poly.pdbx_strand_id
1 'polypeptide(L)'
;MHIKYLLINLFALTISVKALPDADNDFGLEARDDSDALVQRWDCGHNAKEVYGKCVCNDKQLTWDGKKCVCPKGTTWDYGKCVPNKPSCHKPQVYNPHSKKCECPHGTEWKYGKCIPKCPHGQYFDKDQWKCVCPKDTEWKYGKCIPKCPHGQYFDKHQWKCVCPTGTSWKHGKCVKDCPKGQSYNWKTKQCECPEGTSWKYG
;
A
#
# COMPACT_ATOMS: atom_id res chain seq x y z
N MET A 1 37.54 -62.81 -6.42
CA MET A 1 38.33 -63.67 -7.34
C MET A 1 38.80 -62.76 -8.48
N HIS A 2 40.00 -62.17 -8.41
CA HIS A 2 41.29 -62.74 -8.86
C HIS A 2 41.21 -63.31 -10.28
N ILE A 3 41.81 -62.66 -11.29
CA ILE A 3 43.02 -63.07 -12.05
C ILE A 3 42.93 -62.30 -13.41
N LYS A 4 43.95 -61.82 -14.13
CA LYS A 4 45.40 -61.61 -14.03
C LYS A 4 45.76 -60.68 -15.21
N TYR A 5 46.85 -59.95 -15.07
CA TYR A 5 47.58 -59.26 -16.14
C TYR A 5 47.94 -60.18 -17.32
N LEU A 6 48.00 -59.62 -18.53
CA LEU A 6 48.95 -60.09 -19.56
C LEU A 6 49.44 -58.92 -20.42
N LEU A 7 50.74 -58.98 -20.71
CA LEU A 7 51.62 -57.95 -21.22
C LEU A 7 52.14 -58.38 -22.61
N ILE A 8 52.53 -57.36 -23.41
CA ILE A 8 53.52 -57.39 -24.51
C ILE A 8 53.06 -57.89 -25.89
N ASN A 9 53.15 -57.01 -26.91
CA ASN A 9 54.11 -57.18 -28.00
C ASN A 9 54.26 -55.92 -28.86
N LEU A 10 55.44 -55.31 -28.76
CA LEU A 10 56.01 -54.38 -29.73
C LEU A 10 56.34 -55.17 -31.01
N PHE A 11 55.81 -54.75 -32.14
CA PHE A 11 56.45 -54.99 -33.43
C PHE A 11 56.56 -53.66 -34.17
N ALA A 12 57.78 -53.13 -34.18
CA ALA A 12 58.19 -52.09 -35.09
C ALA A 12 58.38 -52.74 -36.47
N LEU A 13 57.61 -52.30 -37.46
CA LEU A 13 57.94 -52.49 -38.87
C LEU A 13 58.11 -51.13 -39.50
N THR A 14 59.37 -50.82 -39.75
CA THR A 14 59.86 -49.74 -40.59
C THR A 14 59.47 -50.01 -42.04
N ILE A 15 58.73 -49.08 -42.64
CA ILE A 15 58.69 -48.96 -44.10
C ILE A 15 58.92 -47.48 -44.43
N SER A 16 60.05 -47.21 -45.07
CA SER A 16 60.41 -45.90 -45.60
C SER A 16 59.95 -45.80 -47.05
N VAL A 17 59.19 -44.77 -47.40
CA VAL A 17 59.21 -44.15 -48.74
C VAL A 17 59.04 -42.64 -48.58
N LYS A 18 59.89 -41.87 -49.26
CA LYS A 18 59.95 -40.41 -49.28
C LYS A 18 59.11 -39.85 -50.46
N ALA A 19 58.27 -38.84 -50.14
CA ALA A 19 57.90 -37.59 -50.84
C ALA A 19 57.41 -37.64 -52.33
N LEU A 20 56.35 -36.94 -52.75
CA LEU A 20 56.20 -35.47 -52.93
C LEU A 20 54.72 -35.11 -53.32
N PRO A 21 54.31 -33.82 -53.34
CA PRO A 21 53.24 -33.25 -52.53
C PRO A 21 51.89 -33.12 -53.23
N ASP A 22 50.80 -33.12 -52.45
CA ASP A 22 49.58 -32.44 -52.88
C ASP A 22 49.60 -31.01 -52.35
N ALA A 23 49.51 -30.11 -53.31
CA ALA A 23 49.51 -28.68 -53.17
C ALA A 23 48.29 -28.19 -52.37
N ASP A 24 48.60 -27.34 -51.39
CA ASP A 24 47.94 -26.06 -51.14
C ASP A 24 46.43 -26.07 -50.87
N ASN A 25 46.07 -25.92 -49.59
CA ASN A 25 45.65 -24.61 -49.07
C ASN A 25 45.52 -24.70 -47.55
N ASP A 26 46.68 -24.64 -46.91
CA ASP A 26 46.80 -24.19 -45.54
C ASP A 26 46.35 -22.72 -45.50
N PHE A 27 45.10 -22.47 -45.13
CA PHE A 27 44.75 -21.19 -44.51
C PHE A 27 45.18 -21.23 -43.03
N GLY A 28 46.45 -21.52 -42.81
CA GLY A 28 47.20 -20.99 -41.69
C GLY A 28 47.16 -19.48 -41.86
N LEU A 29 46.13 -18.86 -41.28
CA LEU A 29 46.15 -17.43 -41.02
C LEU A 29 47.31 -17.21 -40.05
N GLU A 30 48.50 -17.02 -40.62
CA GLU A 30 49.60 -16.39 -39.92
C GLU A 30 49.04 -15.09 -39.35
N ALA A 31 48.99 -15.06 -38.02
CA ALA A 31 48.69 -13.87 -37.27
C ALA A 31 49.69 -12.81 -37.72
N ARG A 32 49.20 -11.86 -38.52
CA ARG A 32 49.92 -10.61 -38.73
C ARG A 32 49.96 -9.92 -37.38
N ASP A 33 51.12 -10.01 -36.75
CA ASP A 33 51.55 -9.24 -35.60
C ASP A 33 51.69 -7.77 -36.04
N ASP A 34 50.55 -7.10 -36.25
CA ASP A 34 50.49 -5.65 -36.32
C ASP A 34 50.30 -5.15 -34.87
N SER A 35 51.44 -4.90 -34.24
CA SER A 35 51.54 -4.26 -32.95
C SER A 35 50.93 -2.85 -33.00
N ASP A 36 50.09 -2.53 -32.02
CA ASP A 36 49.72 -1.17 -31.60
C ASP A 36 48.95 -0.27 -32.59
N ALA A 37 47.82 -0.78 -33.08
CA ALA A 37 46.61 0.00 -32.90
C ALA A 37 45.75 -0.73 -31.87
N LEU A 38 45.65 -0.18 -30.65
CA LEU A 38 44.60 -0.51 -29.70
C LEU A 38 43.24 -0.15 -30.34
N VAL A 39 42.80 -0.92 -31.34
CA VAL A 39 41.39 -0.98 -31.70
C VAL A 39 40.78 -1.71 -30.52
N GLN A 40 40.39 -0.92 -29.52
CA GLN A 40 39.44 -1.32 -28.49
C GLN A 40 38.26 -1.90 -29.26
N ARG A 41 38.23 -3.23 -29.45
CA ARG A 41 37.11 -3.87 -30.13
C ARG A 41 35.95 -3.77 -29.15
N TRP A 42 35.07 -2.80 -29.38
CA TRP A 42 33.92 -2.55 -28.52
C TRP A 42 32.93 -3.70 -28.70
N ASP A 43 32.96 -4.67 -27.80
CA ASP A 43 31.92 -5.69 -27.73
C ASP A 43 30.65 -5.07 -27.12
N CYS A 44 29.84 -4.48 -27.99
CA CYS A 44 28.56 -3.86 -27.62
C CYS A 44 27.43 -4.89 -27.37
N GLY A 45 27.69 -6.19 -27.60
CA GLY A 45 26.69 -7.25 -27.55
C GLY A 45 25.61 -7.16 -28.65
N HIS A 46 24.62 -8.06 -28.61
CA HIS A 46 23.62 -8.20 -29.69
C HIS A 46 22.61 -7.03 -29.81
N ASN A 47 22.41 -6.26 -28.74
CA ASN A 47 21.36 -5.23 -28.68
C ASN A 47 21.88 -3.81 -28.96
N ALA A 48 23.17 -3.67 -29.28
CA ALA A 48 23.81 -2.42 -29.64
C ALA A 48 24.81 -2.65 -30.78
N LYS A 49 25.24 -1.56 -31.41
CA LYS A 49 26.26 -1.55 -32.45
C LYS A 49 27.26 -0.44 -32.18
N GLU A 50 28.50 -0.64 -32.61
CA GLU A 50 29.52 0.40 -32.54
C GLU A 50 29.28 1.45 -33.63
N VAL A 51 29.23 2.72 -33.22
CA VAL A 51 29.11 3.89 -34.11
C VAL A 51 30.12 4.93 -33.65
N TYR A 52 31.13 5.23 -34.48
CA TYR A 52 32.22 6.17 -34.18
C TYR A 52 32.90 5.91 -32.82
N GLY A 53 33.25 4.65 -32.53
CA GLY A 53 33.92 4.27 -31.28
C GLY A 53 33.03 4.31 -30.03
N LYS A 54 31.71 4.27 -30.19
CA LYS A 54 30.73 4.24 -29.09
C LYS A 54 29.65 3.20 -29.34
N CYS A 55 29.26 2.46 -28.31
CA CYS A 55 28.10 1.57 -28.39
C CYS A 55 26.79 2.38 -28.41
N VAL A 56 25.98 2.16 -29.45
CA VAL A 56 24.67 2.77 -29.64
C VAL A 56 23.61 1.67 -29.72
N CYS A 57 22.55 1.79 -28.93
CA CYS A 57 21.47 0.81 -28.89
C CYS A 57 20.71 0.71 -30.21
N ASN A 58 20.34 -0.52 -30.58
CA ASN A 58 19.53 -0.75 -31.79
C ASN A 58 18.10 -0.22 -31.62
N ASP A 59 17.53 -0.40 -30.42
CA ASP A 59 16.27 0.25 -30.05
C ASP A 59 16.54 1.71 -29.64
N LYS A 60 15.95 2.64 -30.38
CA LYS A 60 16.07 4.09 -30.17
C LYS A 60 15.47 4.57 -28.85
N GLN A 61 14.64 3.75 -28.18
CA GLN A 61 14.11 4.05 -26.86
C GLN A 61 15.13 3.82 -25.73
N LEU A 62 16.21 3.08 -25.99
CA LEU A 62 17.21 2.71 -25.00
C LEU A 62 18.47 3.59 -25.10
N THR A 63 19.12 3.78 -23.96
CA THR A 63 20.44 4.42 -23.84
C THR A 63 21.48 3.42 -23.37
N TRP A 64 22.71 3.55 -23.86
CA TRP A 64 23.83 2.74 -23.39
C TRP A 64 24.30 3.21 -22.00
N ASP A 65 24.35 2.31 -21.02
CA ASP A 65 24.82 2.60 -19.65
C ASP A 65 26.33 2.36 -19.43
N GLY A 66 27.05 1.96 -20.49
CA GLY A 66 28.45 1.52 -20.42
C GLY A 66 28.62 0.00 -20.53
N LYS A 67 27.55 -0.78 -20.30
CA LYS A 67 27.58 -2.24 -20.37
C LYS A 67 26.44 -2.85 -21.19
N LYS A 68 25.26 -2.22 -21.17
CA LYS A 68 24.07 -2.70 -21.87
C LYS A 68 23.13 -1.53 -22.22
N CYS A 69 22.16 -1.84 -23.07
CA CYS A 69 21.05 -0.95 -23.36
C CYS A 69 20.02 -0.97 -22.23
N VAL A 70 19.74 0.21 -21.67
CA VAL A 70 18.76 0.41 -20.59
C VAL A 70 17.83 1.56 -20.93
N CYS A 71 16.69 1.62 -20.27
CA CYS A 71 15.81 2.78 -20.37
C CYS A 71 16.49 4.06 -19.83
N PRO A 72 16.25 5.22 -20.45
CA PRO A 72 16.74 6.51 -19.97
C PRO A 72 16.40 6.76 -18.49
N LYS A 73 17.20 7.60 -17.82
CA LYS A 73 16.94 7.97 -16.42
C LYS A 73 15.50 8.46 -16.23
N GLY A 74 14.83 7.91 -15.21
CA GLY A 74 13.43 8.23 -14.91
C GLY A 74 12.40 7.43 -15.70
N THR A 75 12.84 6.41 -16.47
CA THR A 75 11.94 5.49 -17.18
C THR A 75 12.30 4.03 -16.86
N THR A 76 11.34 3.12 -17.04
CA THR A 76 11.46 1.67 -16.85
C THR A 76 10.91 0.94 -18.06
N TRP A 77 11.42 -0.26 -18.33
CA TRP A 77 10.94 -1.10 -19.42
C TRP A 77 9.60 -1.73 -19.05
N ASP A 78 8.54 -1.46 -19.82
CA ASP A 78 7.19 -1.98 -19.61
C ASP A 78 6.50 -2.21 -20.97
N TYR A 79 5.98 -3.42 -21.21
CA TYR A 79 5.34 -3.83 -22.47
C TYR A 79 6.08 -3.40 -23.76
N GLY A 80 7.40 -3.62 -23.82
CA GLY A 80 8.21 -3.38 -25.02
C GLY A 80 8.58 -1.91 -25.28
N LYS A 81 8.40 -1.03 -24.29
CA LYS A 81 8.75 0.40 -24.38
C LYS A 81 9.28 0.93 -23.06
N CYS A 82 10.04 2.02 -23.12
CA CYS A 82 10.42 2.76 -21.92
C CYS A 82 9.29 3.68 -21.49
N VAL A 83 8.72 3.44 -20.31
CA VAL A 83 7.65 4.26 -19.72
C VAL A 83 8.19 5.06 -18.53
N PRO A 84 7.68 6.29 -18.26
CA PRO A 84 8.07 7.05 -17.08
C PRO A 84 7.90 6.23 -15.78
N ASN A 85 8.88 6.36 -14.89
CA ASN A 85 8.82 5.73 -13.57
C ASN A 85 7.60 6.25 -12.81
N LYS A 86 6.86 5.32 -12.20
CA LYS A 86 5.78 5.69 -11.30
C LYS A 86 6.38 6.44 -10.10
N PRO A 87 5.82 7.58 -9.68
CA PRO A 87 6.28 8.29 -8.49
C PRO A 87 6.30 7.36 -7.28
N SER A 88 7.37 7.43 -6.47
CA SER A 88 7.46 6.69 -5.23
C SER A 88 6.56 7.33 -4.18
N CYS A 89 5.50 6.64 -3.79
CA CYS A 89 4.57 7.09 -2.76
C CYS A 89 4.97 6.57 -1.37
N HIS A 90 4.63 7.32 -0.32
CA HIS A 90 4.80 6.83 1.05
C HIS A 90 3.85 5.67 1.29
N LYS A 91 4.34 4.49 1.69
CA LYS A 91 3.45 3.36 2.01
C LYS A 91 2.52 3.75 3.17
N PRO A 92 1.19 3.53 3.09
CA PRO A 92 0.46 2.72 2.10
C PRO A 92 -0.22 3.51 0.96
N GLN A 93 0.19 4.76 0.69
CA GLN A 93 -0.32 5.52 -0.45
C GLN A 93 -0.02 4.80 -1.77
N VAL A 94 -0.94 4.93 -2.72
CA VAL A 94 -0.85 4.39 -4.07
C VAL A 94 -0.89 5.56 -5.05
N TYR A 95 -0.02 5.53 -6.06
CA TYR A 95 -0.05 6.54 -7.12
C TYR A 95 -1.30 6.35 -7.96
N ASN A 96 -2.15 7.37 -8.02
CA ASN A 96 -3.31 7.43 -8.88
C ASN A 96 -2.93 8.11 -10.21
N PRO A 97 -2.92 7.39 -11.34
CA PRO A 97 -2.55 7.96 -12.64
C PRO A 97 -3.52 9.04 -13.15
N HIS A 98 -4.79 8.99 -12.74
CA HIS A 98 -5.81 9.94 -13.17
C HIS A 98 -5.61 11.31 -12.50
N SER A 99 -5.42 11.33 -11.18
CA SER A 99 -5.18 12.57 -10.43
C SER A 99 -3.71 13.00 -10.42
N LYS A 100 -2.80 12.13 -10.92
CA LYS A 100 -1.34 12.30 -10.92
C LYS A 100 -0.76 12.55 -9.52
N LYS A 101 -1.35 11.95 -8.48
CA LYS A 101 -0.97 12.14 -7.08
C LYS A 101 -0.88 10.81 -6.33
N CYS A 102 -0.08 10.79 -5.26
CA CYS A 102 -0.11 9.71 -4.28
C CYS A 102 -1.34 9.89 -3.39
N GLU A 103 -2.20 8.88 -3.38
CA GLU A 103 -3.45 8.91 -2.64
C GLU A 103 -3.49 7.78 -1.61
N CYS A 104 -4.10 8.05 -0.47
CA CYS A 104 -4.37 7.02 0.51
C CYS A 104 -5.45 6.06 0.00
N PRO A 105 -5.46 4.78 0.44
CA PRO A 105 -6.50 3.82 0.10
C PRO A 105 -7.91 4.36 0.35
N HIS A 106 -8.89 3.81 -0.37
CA HIS A 106 -10.29 4.22 -0.22
C HIS A 106 -10.74 4.17 1.25
N GLY A 107 -11.48 5.20 1.70
CA GLY A 107 -11.89 5.34 3.09
C GLY A 107 -10.83 5.90 4.05
N THR A 108 -9.63 6.25 3.56
CA THR A 108 -8.56 6.83 4.38
C THR A 108 -8.09 8.18 3.84
N GLU A 109 -7.38 8.95 4.67
CA GLU A 109 -6.81 10.25 4.34
C GLU A 109 -5.39 10.40 4.88
N TRP A 110 -4.57 11.23 4.23
CA TRP A 110 -3.19 11.46 4.63
C TRP A 110 -3.11 12.52 5.74
N LYS A 111 -2.85 12.08 6.98
CA LYS A 111 -2.64 12.94 8.14
C LYS A 111 -1.59 12.32 9.05
N TYR A 112 -0.84 13.16 9.77
CA TYR A 112 0.17 12.69 10.73
C TYR A 112 1.24 11.76 10.11
N GLY A 113 1.59 12.00 8.85
CA GLY A 113 2.59 11.21 8.12
C GLY A 113 2.16 9.78 7.79
N LYS A 114 0.87 9.45 7.91
CA LYS A 114 0.31 8.13 7.61
C LYS A 114 -1.07 8.27 6.95
N CYS A 115 -1.55 7.19 6.34
CA CYS A 115 -2.96 7.09 5.95
C CYS A 115 -3.78 6.67 7.18
N ILE A 116 -4.72 7.51 7.61
CA ILE A 116 -5.64 7.24 8.71
C ILE A 116 -7.07 7.10 8.18
N PRO A 117 -7.96 6.35 8.86
CA PRO A 117 -9.37 6.27 8.49
C PRO A 117 -10.04 7.65 8.45
N LYS A 118 -10.83 7.91 7.40
CA LYS A 118 -11.76 9.05 7.36
C LYS A 118 -12.91 8.75 8.32
N CYS A 119 -13.08 9.56 9.35
CA CYS A 119 -14.07 9.30 10.37
C CYS A 119 -15.49 9.67 9.91
N PRO A 120 -16.43 8.71 9.86
CA PRO A 120 -17.76 8.96 9.33
C PRO A 120 -18.71 9.50 10.41
N HIS A 121 -19.84 10.07 9.97
CA HIS A 121 -21.02 10.31 10.79
C HIS A 121 -20.78 11.03 12.13
N GLY A 122 -19.96 12.08 12.10
CA GLY A 122 -19.69 12.96 13.26
C GLY A 122 -18.62 12.45 14.23
N GLN A 123 -17.95 11.35 13.91
CA GLN A 123 -16.75 10.91 14.61
C GLN A 123 -15.55 11.80 14.28
N TYR A 124 -14.55 11.80 15.16
CA TYR A 124 -13.24 12.38 14.90
C TYR A 124 -12.15 11.33 15.14
N PHE A 125 -10.98 11.54 14.53
CA PHE A 125 -9.84 10.64 14.72
C PHE A 125 -9.13 10.99 16.02
N ASP A 126 -9.19 10.10 16.98
CA ASP A 126 -8.47 10.18 18.24
C ASP A 126 -7.05 9.63 18.04
N LYS A 127 -6.05 10.48 18.28
CA LYS A 127 -4.64 10.15 18.06
C LYS A 127 -4.08 9.18 19.10
N ASP A 128 -4.60 9.25 20.33
CA ASP A 128 -4.13 8.44 21.45
C ASP A 128 -4.65 7.01 21.32
N GLN A 129 -5.90 6.87 20.87
CA GLN A 129 -6.57 5.59 20.63
C GLN A 129 -6.35 5.06 19.20
N TRP A 130 -5.76 5.88 18.31
CA TRP A 130 -5.52 5.59 16.91
C TRP A 130 -6.75 5.05 16.14
N LYS A 131 -7.93 5.62 16.43
CA LYS A 131 -9.21 5.20 15.84
C LYS A 131 -10.20 6.35 15.80
N CYS A 132 -11.24 6.19 14.99
CA CYS A 132 -12.35 7.12 15.01
C CYS A 132 -13.22 6.91 16.25
N VAL A 133 -13.51 7.98 16.97
CA VAL A 133 -14.34 7.97 18.18
C VAL A 133 -15.38 9.07 18.13
N CYS A 134 -16.44 8.89 18.90
CA CYS A 134 -17.44 9.94 19.07
C CYS A 134 -16.89 11.05 19.98
N PRO A 135 -17.29 12.32 19.76
CA PRO A 135 -16.99 13.44 20.64
C PRO A 135 -17.34 13.16 22.11
N LYS A 136 -16.77 13.95 23.02
CA LYS A 136 -17.13 13.90 24.43
C LYS A 136 -18.65 14.04 24.61
N ASP A 137 -19.20 13.34 25.60
CA ASP A 137 -20.63 13.31 25.92
C ASP A 137 -21.54 12.77 24.80
N THR A 138 -20.96 12.08 23.82
CA THR A 138 -21.69 11.34 22.79
C THR A 138 -21.28 9.86 22.75
N GLU A 139 -22.12 9.02 22.15
CA GLU A 139 -21.91 7.59 21.98
C GLU A 139 -22.32 7.13 20.58
N TRP A 140 -21.71 6.05 20.09
CA TRP A 140 -22.00 5.50 18.77
C TRP A 140 -23.24 4.60 18.81
N LYS A 141 -24.35 5.09 18.28
CA LYS A 141 -25.61 4.34 18.16
C LYS A 141 -26.34 4.75 16.87
N TYR A 142 -27.10 3.83 16.28
CA TYR A 142 -27.88 4.10 15.07
C TYR A 142 -27.04 4.63 13.88
N GLY A 143 -25.78 4.20 13.78
CA GLY A 143 -24.88 4.57 12.68
C GLY A 143 -24.35 6.00 12.72
N LYS A 144 -24.52 6.74 13.83
CA LYS A 144 -23.87 8.04 14.05
C LYS A 144 -23.56 8.29 15.53
N CYS A 145 -22.80 9.34 15.81
CA CYS A 145 -22.63 9.78 17.19
C CYS A 145 -23.89 10.49 17.67
N ILE A 146 -24.43 10.03 18.81
CA ILE A 146 -25.61 10.60 19.45
C ILE A 146 -25.26 11.11 20.85
N PRO A 147 -25.94 12.13 21.38
CA PRO A 147 -25.76 12.56 22.75
C PRO A 147 -26.00 11.41 23.75
N LYS A 148 -25.10 11.25 24.72
CA LYS A 148 -25.37 10.42 25.90
C LYS A 148 -26.41 11.14 26.73
N CYS A 149 -27.53 10.47 27.03
CA CYS A 149 -28.63 11.10 27.77
C CYS A 149 -28.39 11.02 29.28
N PRO A 150 -28.20 12.17 29.97
CA PRO A 150 -27.91 12.18 31.38
C PRO A 150 -29.20 12.14 32.22
N HIS A 151 -29.05 11.95 33.53
CA HIS A 151 -30.09 12.19 34.54
C HIS A 151 -31.45 11.51 34.29
N GLY A 152 -31.40 10.26 33.80
CA GLY A 152 -32.59 9.42 33.59
C GLY A 152 -33.34 9.68 32.28
N GLN A 153 -32.80 10.51 31.40
CA GLN A 153 -33.30 10.66 30.04
C GLN A 153 -32.97 9.43 29.18
N TYR A 154 -33.72 9.24 28.12
CA TYR A 154 -33.39 8.31 27.04
C TYR A 154 -33.34 9.05 25.71
N PHE A 155 -32.63 8.47 24.74
CA PHE A 155 -32.55 9.05 23.41
C PHE A 155 -33.77 8.67 22.57
N ASP A 156 -34.59 9.65 22.20
CA ASP A 156 -35.72 9.46 21.32
C ASP A 156 -35.27 9.54 19.85
N LYS A 157 -35.31 8.40 19.14
CA LYS A 157 -34.90 8.28 17.74
C LYS A 157 -35.78 9.06 16.76
N HIS A 158 -37.03 9.35 17.11
CA HIS A 158 -37.96 10.11 16.28
C HIS A 158 -37.73 11.62 16.44
N GLN A 159 -37.47 12.06 17.67
CA GLN A 159 -37.21 13.47 17.97
C GLN A 159 -35.74 13.87 17.86
N TRP A 160 -34.83 12.90 17.70
CA TRP A 160 -33.38 13.10 17.61
C TRP A 160 -32.77 13.84 18.81
N LYS A 161 -33.33 13.65 20.00
CA LYS A 161 -32.90 14.31 21.24
C LYS A 161 -33.13 13.44 22.47
N CYS A 162 -32.46 13.80 23.57
CA CYS A 162 -32.73 13.20 24.88
C CYS A 162 -34.05 13.72 25.43
N VAL A 163 -34.91 12.81 25.85
CA VAL A 163 -36.22 13.13 26.45
C VAL A 163 -36.44 12.33 27.72
N CYS A 164 -37.34 12.83 28.56
CA CYS A 164 -37.75 12.11 29.75
C CYS A 164 -38.70 10.95 29.39
N PRO A 165 -38.62 9.80 30.10
CA PRO A 165 -39.59 8.71 29.97
C PRO A 165 -41.03 9.18 30.12
N THR A 166 -41.96 8.49 29.48
CA THR A 166 -43.40 8.76 29.60
C THR A 166 -43.84 8.82 31.07
N GLY A 167 -44.65 9.83 31.42
CA GLY A 167 -45.08 10.09 32.80
C GLY A 167 -44.00 10.74 33.68
N THR A 168 -42.94 11.29 33.06
CA THR A 168 -41.94 12.11 33.74
C THR A 168 -41.63 13.37 32.94
N SER A 169 -41.33 14.46 33.66
CA SER A 169 -40.93 15.74 33.08
C SER A 169 -39.55 16.18 33.57
N TRP A 170 -38.84 16.94 32.74
CA TRP A 170 -37.55 17.52 33.10
C TRP A 170 -37.72 18.63 34.13
N LYS A 171 -37.32 18.37 35.38
CA LYS A 171 -37.44 19.32 36.49
C LYS A 171 -36.19 19.23 37.36
N HIS A 172 -35.59 20.37 37.69
CA HIS A 172 -34.40 20.44 38.54
C HIS A 172 -33.23 19.57 38.06
N GLY A 173 -32.97 19.53 36.75
CA GLY A 173 -31.84 18.82 36.16
C GLY A 173 -31.97 17.29 36.10
N LYS A 174 -33.17 16.74 36.32
CA LYS A 174 -33.46 15.30 36.16
C LYS A 174 -34.89 15.05 35.69
N CYS A 175 -35.14 13.85 35.19
CA CYS A 175 -36.52 13.42 34.94
C CYS A 175 -37.22 13.09 36.26
N VAL A 176 -38.38 13.72 36.48
CA VAL A 176 -39.19 13.58 37.70
C VAL A 176 -40.59 13.11 37.31
N LYS A 177 -41.15 12.14 38.05
CA LYS A 177 -42.51 11.66 37.82
C LYS A 177 -43.52 12.81 37.80
N ASP A 178 -44.38 12.80 36.80
CA ASP A 178 -45.49 13.72 36.71
C ASP A 178 -46.53 13.38 37.77
N CYS A 179 -47.02 14.41 38.45
CA CYS A 179 -48.04 14.23 39.46
C CYS A 179 -49.43 14.25 38.81
N PRO A 180 -50.39 13.45 39.34
CA PRO A 180 -51.79 13.54 38.96
C PRO A 180 -52.30 14.98 38.99
N LYS A 181 -53.32 15.27 38.17
CA LYS A 181 -53.91 16.61 38.07
C LYS A 181 -54.33 17.11 39.46
N GLY A 182 -53.85 18.29 39.84
CA GLY A 182 -54.13 18.90 41.15
C GLY A 182 -53.09 18.59 42.23
N GLN A 183 -52.06 17.81 41.94
CA GLN A 183 -50.95 17.53 42.87
C GLN A 183 -49.67 18.25 42.45
N SER A 184 -48.81 18.49 43.44
CA SER A 184 -47.48 19.07 43.26
C SER A 184 -46.40 18.10 43.73
N TYR A 185 -45.27 18.07 43.03
CA TYR A 185 -44.17 17.18 43.39
C TYR A 185 -43.38 17.78 44.57
N ASN A 186 -43.39 17.11 45.72
CA ASN A 186 -42.60 17.50 46.87
C ASN A 186 -41.19 16.91 46.74
N TRP A 187 -40.18 17.79 46.69
CA TRP A 187 -38.79 17.40 46.49
C TRP A 187 -38.14 16.78 47.74
N LYS A 188 -38.62 17.10 48.94
CA LYS A 188 -38.12 16.55 50.21
C LYS A 188 -38.57 15.11 50.38
N THR A 189 -39.87 14.84 50.18
CA THR A 189 -40.47 13.52 50.32
C THR A 189 -40.33 12.66 49.05
N LYS A 190 -39.99 13.29 47.92
CA LYS A 190 -39.91 12.67 46.58
C LYS A 190 -41.24 12.08 46.10
N GLN A 191 -42.36 12.59 46.61
CA GLN A 191 -43.72 12.11 46.32
C GLN A 191 -44.61 13.24 45.79
N CYS A 192 -45.72 12.86 45.15
CA CYS A 192 -46.75 13.79 44.74
C CYS A 192 -47.70 14.04 45.91
N GLU A 193 -47.88 15.31 46.26
CA GLU A 193 -48.66 15.74 47.39
C GLU A 193 -49.77 16.69 46.94
N CYS A 194 -50.90 16.57 47.60
CA CYS A 194 -52.03 17.47 47.46
C CYS A 194 -51.66 18.84 48.09
N PRO A 195 -52.05 19.98 47.48
CA PRO A 195 -51.95 21.29 48.10
C PRO A 195 -52.57 21.31 49.50
N GLU A 196 -52.04 22.13 50.40
CA GLU A 196 -52.57 22.26 51.77
C GLU A 196 -54.08 22.50 51.75
N GLY A 197 -54.82 21.69 52.51
CA GLY A 197 -56.28 21.73 52.58
C GLY A 197 -57.02 20.89 51.52
N THR A 198 -56.33 20.11 50.70
CA THR A 198 -56.96 19.20 49.72
C THR A 198 -56.71 17.72 50.04
N SER A 199 -57.74 16.88 49.88
CA SER A 199 -57.67 15.43 50.14
C SER A 199 -57.95 14.61 48.89
N TRP A 200 -57.46 13.36 48.87
CA TRP A 200 -57.73 12.41 47.81
C TRP A 200 -59.24 12.16 47.68
N LYS A 201 -59.80 12.32 46.48
CA LYS A 201 -61.09 11.72 46.14
C LYS A 201 -60.80 10.44 45.38
N TYR A 202 -61.01 9.30 46.03
CA TYR A 202 -61.13 8.03 45.32
C TYR A 202 -62.44 8.09 44.52
N GLY A 203 -62.31 8.01 43.19
CA GLY A 203 -63.43 7.82 42.25
C GLY A 203 -63.39 6.40 41.73
#